data_AF-A0A7J7KUL3-F1
#
_entry.id   AF-A0A7J7KUL3-F1
#
_cell.length_a   1.000
_cell.length_b   1.000
_cell.length_c   1.000
_cell.angle_alpha   90.00
_cell.angle_beta   90.00
_cell.angle_gamma   90.00
#
_symmetry.space_group_name_H-M   'P 1'
#
loop_
_entity.id
_entity.type
_entity.pdbx_description
1 polymer ?
#
loop_
_entity_poly.entity_id
_entity_poly.type
_entity_poly.pdbx_seq_one_letter_code
_entity_poly.pdbx_strand_id
1 'polypeptide(L)'
;MDSSSRLLIICPGWCGEIRDVIYSDNGSITVIYRVTICGSDGEAFRESTGTAFPNDGLMSDPVAAAEEIAFCRACARFGLGLYLYHEEETS
;
A
#
# COMPACT_ATOMS: atom_id res chain seq x y z
N MET A 1 20.86 12.41 9.04
CA MET A 1 19.53 12.90 8.63
C MET A 1 19.42 12.67 7.14
N ASP A 2 18.84 11.56 6.75
CA ASP A 2 18.31 11.38 5.39
C ASP A 2 16.84 10.98 5.57
N SER A 3 15.98 11.96 5.35
CA SER A 3 14.54 11.87 5.53
C SER A 3 13.94 11.25 4.28
N SER A 4 13.77 9.92 4.24
CA SER A 4 12.82 9.23 3.33
C SER A 4 12.64 7.72 3.59
N SER A 5 13.20 7.15 4.66
CA SER A 5 13.00 5.73 4.99
C SER A 5 11.82 5.54 5.97
N ARG A 6 10.58 5.77 5.51
CA ARG A 6 9.37 5.51 6.29
C ARG A 6 8.97 4.03 6.14
N LEU A 7 9.29 3.25 7.19
CA LEU A 7 8.96 1.84 7.45
C LEU A 7 9.48 0.77 6.47
N LEU A 8 10.73 0.34 6.67
CA LEU A 8 11.22 -0.99 6.25
C LEU A 8 11.85 -1.80 7.40
N ILE A 9 11.71 -1.34 8.64
CA ILE A 9 12.27 -2.03 9.81
C ILE A 9 11.10 -2.56 10.62
N ILE A 10 10.57 -3.75 10.29
CA ILE A 10 10.27 -4.89 11.19
C ILE A 10 9.87 -6.04 10.24
N CYS A 11 10.79 -7.00 10.01
CA CYS A 11 10.66 -8.33 9.37
C CYS A 11 11.53 -8.50 8.10
N PRO A 12 12.64 -9.27 8.14
CA PRO A 12 13.47 -9.64 6.98
C PRO A 12 12.78 -10.63 6.00
N GLY A 13 11.50 -10.43 5.71
CA GLY A 13 10.70 -11.29 4.84
C GLY A 13 9.51 -10.59 4.18
N TRP A 14 9.40 -9.27 4.28
CA TRP A 14 8.34 -8.50 3.63
C TRP A 14 8.89 -7.89 2.35
N CYS A 15 8.31 -8.27 1.21
CA CYS A 15 8.65 -7.74 -0.10
C CYS A 15 7.40 -7.10 -0.69
N GLY A 16 7.51 -5.82 -1.07
CA GLY A 16 6.46 -5.11 -1.77
C GLY A 16 6.87 -4.84 -3.21
N GLU A 17 5.97 -5.04 -4.15
CA GLU A 17 6.21 -4.76 -5.57
C GLU A 17 4.97 -4.18 -6.27
N ILE A 18 5.21 -3.28 -7.22
CA ILE A 18 4.18 -2.83 -8.16
C ILE A 18 3.94 -3.94 -9.18
N ARG A 19 2.69 -4.40 -9.26
CA ARG A 19 2.26 -5.43 -10.19
C ARG A 19 1.87 -4.83 -11.54
N ASP A 20 1.23 -3.68 -11.50
CA ASP A 20 0.78 -2.97 -12.69
C ASP A 20 0.51 -1.48 -12.39
N VAL A 21 0.55 -0.66 -13.43
CA VAL A 21 0.19 0.76 -13.39
C VAL A 21 -0.76 1.06 -14.56
N ILE A 22 -1.99 1.41 -14.22
CA ILE A 22 -3.07 1.69 -15.16
C ILE A 22 -3.26 3.20 -15.26
N TYR A 23 -3.02 3.73 -16.46
CA TYR A 23 -3.29 5.13 -16.79
C TYR A 23 -4.67 5.23 -17.46
N SER A 24 -5.55 6.03 -16.88
CA SER A 24 -6.89 6.26 -17.43
C SER A 24 -6.92 7.53 -18.28
N ASP A 25 -7.82 7.57 -19.26
CA ASP A 25 -8.06 8.73 -20.15
C ASP A 25 -8.49 10.00 -19.39
N ASN A 26 -9.10 9.83 -18.22
CA ASN A 26 -9.46 10.91 -17.30
C ASN A 26 -8.26 11.50 -16.52
N GLY A 27 -7.04 11.03 -16.80
CA GLY A 27 -5.81 11.46 -16.14
C GLY A 27 -5.52 10.78 -14.80
N SER A 28 -6.41 9.92 -14.30
CA SER A 28 -6.14 9.15 -13.08
C SER A 28 -5.14 8.03 -13.31
N ILE A 29 -4.36 7.78 -12.26
CA ILE A 29 -3.34 6.74 -12.23
C ILE A 29 -3.74 5.75 -11.15
N THR A 30 -3.89 4.49 -11.54
CA THR A 30 -4.17 3.39 -10.61
C THR A 30 -2.99 2.45 -10.55
N VAL A 31 -2.44 2.24 -9.36
CA VAL A 31 -1.35 1.30 -9.11
C VAL A 31 -1.93 0.05 -8.45
N ILE A 32 -1.51 -1.12 -8.95
CA ILE A 32 -1.75 -2.41 -8.31
C ILE A 32 -0.47 -2.79 -7.56
N TYR A 33 -0.57 -2.97 -6.25
CA TYR A 33 0.57 -3.28 -5.40
C TYR A 33 0.39 -4.62 -4.71
N ARG A 34 1.44 -5.43 -4.67
CA ARG A 34 1.50 -6.71 -3.95
C ARG A 34 2.46 -6.61 -2.79
N VAL A 35 2.00 -6.97 -1.60
CA VAL A 35 2.85 -7.21 -0.43
C VAL A 35 2.91 -8.72 -0.21
N THR A 36 4.12 -9.26 -0.13
CA THR A 36 4.42 -10.67 0.11
C THR A 36 5.20 -10.80 1.41
N ILE A 37 4.80 -11.74 2.24
CA ILE A 37 5.45 -12.11 3.49
C ILE A 37 5.93 -13.55 3.35
N CYS A 38 7.25 -13.76 3.35
CA CYS A 38 7.86 -15.08 3.34
C CYS A 38 8.09 -15.52 4.80
N GLY A 39 7.33 -16.52 5.25
CA GLY A 39 7.50 -17.16 6.55
C GLY A 39 8.23 -18.50 6.43
N SER A 40 8.54 -19.15 7.57
CA SER A 40 9.09 -20.51 7.60
C SER A 40 8.17 -21.54 6.96
N ASP A 41 6.86 -21.27 6.97
CA ASP A 41 5.80 -22.22 6.60
C ASP A 41 5.27 -21.96 5.18
N GLY A 42 5.85 -20.99 4.45
CA GLY A 42 5.45 -20.61 3.10
C GLY A 42 5.31 -19.10 2.91
N GLU A 43 4.89 -18.70 1.70
CA GLU A 43 4.72 -17.30 1.31
C GLU A 43 3.24 -16.91 1.33
N ALA A 44 2.92 -15.79 1.97
CA ALA A 44 1.59 -15.21 1.97
C ALA A 44 1.62 -13.85 1.27
N PHE A 45 0.76 -13.63 0.28
CA PHE A 45 0.66 -12.35 -0.40
C PHE A 45 -0.73 -11.72 -0.28
N ARG A 46 -0.77 -10.38 -0.30
CA ARG A 46 -1.99 -9.57 -0.41
C ARG A 46 -1.76 -8.48 -1.43
N GLU A 47 -2.71 -8.35 -2.34
CA GLU A 47 -2.71 -7.31 -3.37
C GLU A 47 -3.74 -6.24 -3.02
N SER A 48 -3.47 -4.99 -3.38
CA SER A 48 -4.48 -3.94 -3.35
C SER A 48 -4.20 -2.89 -4.40
N THR A 49 -5.17 -2.01 -4.60
CA THR A 49 -5.09 -0.94 -5.59
C THR A 49 -5.17 0.42 -4.92
N GLY A 50 -4.45 1.38 -5.48
CA GLY A 50 -4.49 2.78 -5.09
C GLY A 50 -4.67 3.63 -6.33
N THR A 51 -5.56 4.61 -6.27
CA THR A 51 -5.84 5.52 -7.38
C THR A 51 -5.52 6.93 -6.92
N ALA A 52 -4.70 7.62 -7.70
CA ALA A 52 -4.35 9.02 -7.49
C ALA A 52 -4.69 9.82 -8.75
N PHE A 53 -4.99 11.10 -8.54
CA PHE A 53 -5.15 12.06 -9.61
C PHE A 53 -3.94 12.98 -9.60
N PRO A 54 -3.38 13.34 -10.77
CA PRO A 54 -2.36 14.36 -10.86
C PRO A 54 -2.99 15.67 -10.38
N ASN A 55 -2.61 16.10 -9.18
CA ASN A 55 -3.07 17.38 -8.64
C ASN A 55 -2.14 18.49 -9.14
N ASP A 56 -2.70 19.58 -9.64
CA ASP A 56 -2.03 20.64 -10.39
C ASP A 56 -1.07 21.52 -9.54
N GLY A 57 -0.79 21.14 -8.28
CA GLY A 57 -0.11 22.01 -7.32
C GLY A 57 0.85 21.36 -6.32
N LEU A 58 0.96 20.03 -6.29
CA LEU A 58 1.91 19.34 -5.42
C LEU A 58 2.79 18.43 -6.27
N MET A 59 4.09 18.71 -6.28
CA MET A 59 5.18 17.95 -6.92
C MET A 59 5.36 16.56 -6.28
N SER A 60 4.29 15.80 -6.10
CA SER A 60 4.34 14.41 -5.70
C SER A 60 4.01 13.61 -6.94
N ASP A 61 4.93 12.74 -7.35
CA ASP A 61 4.70 11.84 -8.47
C ASP A 61 3.37 11.08 -8.26
N PRO A 62 2.42 11.16 -9.20
CA PRO A 62 1.09 10.58 -9.01
C PRO A 62 1.12 9.05 -8.97
N VAL A 63 2.16 8.41 -9.53
CA VAL A 63 2.39 6.97 -9.37
C VAL A 63 2.81 6.68 -7.94
N ALA A 64 3.73 7.46 -7.36
CA ALA A 64 4.15 7.30 -5.96
C ALA A 64 2.97 7.52 -4.99
N ALA A 65 2.09 8.48 -5.26
CA ALA A 65 0.88 8.70 -4.47
C ALA A 65 -0.10 7.50 -4.56
N ALA A 66 -0.31 6.96 -5.76
CA ALA A 66 -1.14 5.79 -5.98
C ALA A 66 -0.51 4.53 -5.34
N GLU A 67 0.81 4.40 -5.40
CA GLU A 67 1.58 3.32 -4.78
C GLU A 67 1.43 3.34 -3.25
N GLU A 68 1.59 4.49 -2.59
CA GLU A 68 1.44 4.60 -1.14
C GLU A 68 0.04 4.16 -0.67
N ILE A 69 -1.01 4.57 -1.41
CA ILE A 69 -2.40 4.16 -1.13
C ILE A 69 -2.55 2.64 -1.28
N ALA A 70 -2.03 2.07 -2.38
CA ALA A 70 -2.11 0.64 -2.67
C ALA A 70 -1.34 -0.18 -1.62
N PHE A 71 -0.15 0.25 -1.24
CA PHE A 71 0.69 -0.35 -0.22
C PHE A 71 -0.02 -0.39 1.14
N CYS A 72 -0.55 0.76 1.60
CA CYS A 72 -1.24 0.83 2.88
C CYS A 72 -2.43 -0.12 2.95
N ARG A 73 -3.22 -0.19 1.88
CA ARG A 73 -4.36 -1.12 1.78
C ARG A 73 -3.91 -2.57 1.73
N ALA A 74 -2.84 -2.89 1.01
CA ALA A 74 -2.29 -4.25 0.96
C ALA A 74 -1.78 -4.71 2.34
N CYS A 75 -1.09 -3.85 3.08
CA CYS A 75 -0.64 -4.11 4.45
C CYS A 75 -1.81 -4.32 5.43
N ALA A 76 -2.88 -3.53 5.31
CA ALA A 76 -4.07 -3.69 6.16
C ALA A 76 -4.72 -5.08 6.00
N ARG A 77 -4.66 -5.68 4.80
CA ARG A 77 -5.22 -7.02 4.51
C ARG A 77 -4.46 -8.18 5.16
N PHE A 78 -3.27 -7.94 5.71
CA PHE A 78 -2.58 -8.91 6.56
C PHE A 78 -3.03 -8.89 8.02
N GLY A 79 -4.03 -8.07 8.36
CA GLY A 79 -4.57 -8.02 9.72
C GLY A 79 -3.74 -7.16 10.68
N LEU A 80 -2.76 -6.40 10.19
CA LEU A 80 -2.08 -5.33 10.96
C LEU A 80 -3.01 -4.19 11.39
N GLY A 81 -4.30 -4.25 11.06
CA GLY A 81 -5.33 -3.28 11.44
C GLY A 81 -6.65 -3.92 11.90
N LEU A 82 -6.67 -5.21 12.31
CA LEU A 82 -7.91 -5.86 12.74
C LEU A 82 -8.52 -5.27 14.03
N TYR A 83 -7.75 -4.47 14.78
CA TYR A 83 -8.21 -3.78 15.99
C TYR A 83 -8.90 -2.43 15.72
N LEU A 84 -8.80 -1.87 14.50
CA LEU A 84 -9.31 -0.52 14.21
C LEU A 84 -10.78 -0.46 13.74
N TYR A 85 -11.48 -1.59 13.68
CA TYR A 85 -12.89 -1.65 13.24
C TYR A 85 -13.86 -2.24 14.27
N HIS A 86 -13.43 -2.43 15.52
CA HIS A 86 -14.38 -2.65 16.61
C HIS A 86 -14.85 -1.27 17.12
N GLU A 87 -15.96 -0.77 16.57
CA GLU A 87 -16.81 0.10 17.37
C GLU A 87 -17.35 -0.78 18.51
N GLU A 88 -16.89 -0.53 19.73
CA GLU A 88 -17.52 -1.12 20.91
C GLU A 88 -18.96 -0.63 20.97
N GLU A 89 -19.91 -1.47 20.53
CA GLU A 89 -21.32 -1.30 20.85
C GLU A 89 -21.48 -1.59 22.36
N THR A 90 -21.19 -0.58 23.18
CA THR A 90 -21.53 -0.57 24.61
C THR A 90 -23.03 -0.42 24.74
N SER A 91 -23.69 -1.54 25.04
CA SER A 91 -25.10 -1.62 25.43
C SER A 91 -25.32 -1.23 26.88
#